data_AF-A0A7Y0CKN7-F1
#
_entry.id   AF-A0A7Y0CKN7-F1
#
_cell.length_a   1.000
_cell.length_b   1.000
_cell.length_c   1.000
_cell.angle_alpha   90.00
_cell.angle_beta   90.00
_cell.angle_gamma   90.00
#
_symmetry.space_group_name_H-M   'P 1'
#
loop_
_entity.id
_entity.type
_entity.pdbx_description
1 polymer ?
#
loop_
_entity_poly.entity_id
_entity_poly.type
_entity_poly.pdbx_seq_one_letter_code
_entity_poly.pdbx_strand_id
1 'polypeptide(L)'
;MLMEQGKRLLSVMEYAHLLMPMNFPDDESWINRYGIVSELGVDLLIPVATSAGRYRFMPGPEFSPRLYRGQNQIFSTCTPSIFRAKSDVEALYWVAKSIELSAVMDRHPATSDLMAYQIAGLDFALSIESIAQHYQYPTQLLDFSRSRDVAMFFATCAYDQAGGVFSPLQSGTAAFYTVDLRELILQRGGHKSFLPLGLDPLPRPEAQRALAVRLGPDENLNDMPWVQHQTIEITPALSRHYFDVFDGGKKLFPDNPFDDHIAALRTNRTLPLQALEFGIGQGLLPAHSAGVTGARRALRAAGYAVEDRAIDIDESVMRAAADEWAVRKMGYFSRIRIRLAADHLVIE
;
A
#
# COMPACT_ATOMS: atom_id res chain seq x y z
N MET A 1 23.55 3.01 -38.09
CA MET A 1 22.29 3.30 -37.38
C MET A 1 22.49 2.99 -35.90
N LEU A 2 22.03 3.83 -34.96
CA LEU A 2 22.07 3.48 -33.54
C LEU A 2 20.89 2.56 -33.22
N MET A 3 21.16 1.37 -32.69
CA MET A 3 20.14 0.43 -32.22
C MET A 3 20.24 0.19 -30.72
N GLU A 4 19.10 0.20 -30.04
CA GLU A 4 18.99 -0.07 -28.62
C GLU A 4 18.98 -1.58 -28.36
N GLN A 5 19.86 -2.04 -27.47
CA GLN A 5 19.90 -3.44 -27.03
C GLN A 5 19.57 -3.54 -25.53
N GLY A 6 18.91 -4.63 -25.14
CA GLY A 6 18.58 -4.88 -23.73
C GLY A 6 17.53 -3.92 -23.15
N LYS A 7 16.47 -3.59 -23.90
CA LYS A 7 15.37 -2.76 -23.36
C LYS A 7 14.63 -3.48 -22.24
N ARG A 8 14.56 -2.85 -21.07
CA ARG A 8 13.88 -3.38 -19.87
C ARG A 8 13.23 -2.27 -19.06
N LEU A 9 12.31 -2.63 -18.16
CA LEU A 9 11.83 -1.68 -17.15
C LEU A 9 12.98 -1.21 -16.26
N LEU A 10 12.85 0.02 -15.77
CA LEU A 10 13.73 0.54 -14.72
C LEU A 10 13.55 -0.27 -13.45
N SER A 11 14.66 -0.66 -12.82
CA SER A 11 14.64 -1.09 -11.43
C SER A 11 14.25 0.07 -10.52
N VAL A 12 13.78 -0.24 -9.30
CA VAL A 12 13.51 0.78 -8.27
C VAL A 12 14.75 1.65 -7.99
N MET A 13 15.96 1.07 -8.07
CA MET A 13 17.21 1.82 -7.88
C MET A 13 17.49 2.81 -9.01
N GLU A 14 17.26 2.41 -10.27
CA GLU A 14 17.39 3.31 -11.41
C GLU A 14 16.31 4.40 -11.39
N TYR A 15 15.08 4.05 -11.03
CA TYR A 15 14.00 5.01 -10.83
C TYR A 15 14.37 6.10 -9.82
N ALA A 16 15.00 5.75 -8.70
CA ALA A 16 15.44 6.71 -7.69
C ALA A 16 16.41 7.77 -8.24
N HIS A 17 17.16 7.46 -9.30
CA HIS A 17 18.04 8.43 -9.94
C HIS A 17 17.29 9.43 -10.82
N LEU A 18 16.05 9.14 -11.21
CA LEU A 18 15.21 10.07 -11.98
C LEU A 18 14.54 11.13 -11.12
N LEU A 19 14.48 10.91 -9.81
CA LEU A 19 13.84 11.83 -8.86
C LEU A 19 14.61 13.15 -8.79
N MET A 20 13.85 14.24 -8.63
CA MET A 20 14.43 15.56 -8.41
C MET A 20 15.14 15.63 -7.05
N PRO A 21 16.02 16.62 -6.82
CA PRO A 21 16.56 16.87 -5.49
C PRO A 21 15.46 17.20 -4.48
N MET A 22 15.61 16.77 -3.22
CA MET A 22 14.60 16.96 -2.17
C MET A 22 14.21 18.44 -1.90
N ASN A 23 15.11 19.37 -2.20
CA ASN A 23 14.86 20.82 -2.10
C ASN A 23 14.17 21.42 -3.34
N PHE A 24 13.89 20.63 -4.38
CA PHE A 24 13.24 21.11 -5.59
C PHE A 24 11.76 21.45 -5.31
N PRO A 25 11.31 22.70 -5.54
CA PRO A 25 10.08 23.23 -4.94
C PRO A 25 8.79 22.62 -5.46
N ASP A 26 8.81 22.01 -6.65
CA ASP A 26 7.61 21.54 -7.35
C ASP A 26 7.57 20.00 -7.44
N ASP A 27 6.54 19.41 -6.86
CA ASP A 27 6.31 17.96 -6.93
C ASP A 27 5.80 17.51 -8.30
N GLU A 28 5.21 18.40 -9.10
CA GLU A 28 4.57 18.07 -10.36
C GLU A 28 5.47 18.35 -11.57
N SER A 29 6.79 18.44 -11.34
CA SER A 29 7.76 18.64 -12.42
C SER A 29 7.61 17.58 -13.50
N TRP A 30 7.31 18.02 -14.71
CA TRP A 30 7.21 17.18 -15.90
C TRP A 30 8.56 16.95 -16.59
N ILE A 31 9.62 17.57 -16.10
CA ILE A 31 10.99 17.38 -16.58
C ILE A 31 11.93 17.19 -15.40
N ASN A 32 12.89 16.26 -15.52
CA ASN A 32 13.91 16.07 -14.50
C ASN A 32 15.24 16.76 -14.84
N ARG A 33 16.21 16.69 -13.91
CA ARG A 33 17.54 17.31 -14.06
C ARG A 33 18.40 16.78 -15.23
N TYR A 34 17.98 15.69 -15.87
CA TYR A 34 18.64 15.11 -17.04
C TYR A 34 17.92 15.44 -18.35
N GLY A 35 16.89 16.30 -18.30
CA GLY A 35 16.06 16.63 -19.46
C GLY A 35 15.07 15.54 -19.85
N ILE A 36 14.85 14.54 -18.98
CA ILE A 36 13.86 13.50 -19.22
C ILE A 36 12.48 14.08 -18.94
N VAL A 37 11.61 13.94 -19.93
CA VAL A 37 10.24 14.45 -19.89
C VAL A 37 9.27 13.33 -19.48
N SER A 38 8.27 13.70 -18.68
CA SER A 38 7.08 12.91 -18.34
C SER A 38 5.84 13.68 -18.78
N GLU A 39 4.71 12.98 -18.86
CA GLU A 39 3.44 13.66 -19.07
C GLU A 39 3.05 14.47 -17.84
N LEU A 40 2.34 15.58 -18.05
CA LEU A 40 1.72 16.31 -16.96
C LEU A 40 0.56 15.49 -16.42
N GLY A 41 0.65 15.07 -15.16
CA GLY A 41 -0.36 14.24 -14.54
C GLY A 41 0.06 13.76 -13.17
N VAL A 42 -0.75 14.06 -12.17
CA VAL A 42 -0.53 13.66 -10.77
C VAL A 42 -0.97 12.22 -10.47
N ASP A 43 -1.60 11.57 -11.44
CA ASP A 43 -2.25 10.27 -11.35
C ASP A 43 -1.61 9.21 -12.27
N LEU A 44 -0.41 9.49 -12.79
CA LEU A 44 0.35 8.54 -13.61
C LEU A 44 0.71 7.27 -12.84
N LEU A 45 0.81 6.17 -13.58
CA LEU A 45 1.21 4.87 -13.05
C LEU A 45 2.45 4.38 -13.80
N ILE A 46 3.60 4.44 -13.13
CA ILE A 46 4.88 4.12 -13.75
C ILE A 46 5.28 2.69 -13.35
N PRO A 47 5.32 1.72 -14.26
CA PRO A 47 5.74 0.37 -13.93
C PRO A 47 7.25 0.38 -13.66
N VAL A 48 7.64 -0.18 -12.51
CA VAL A 48 9.02 -0.32 -12.07
C VAL A 48 9.29 -1.77 -11.71
N ALA A 49 10.44 -2.31 -12.13
CA ALA A 49 10.87 -3.64 -11.77
C ALA A 49 11.25 -3.67 -10.28
N THR A 50 10.49 -4.44 -9.50
CA THR A 50 10.68 -4.55 -8.05
C THR A 50 11.59 -5.71 -7.68
N SER A 51 11.50 -6.83 -8.39
CA SER A 51 12.37 -8.00 -8.19
C SER A 51 12.52 -8.78 -9.49
N ALA A 52 13.33 -9.84 -9.49
CA ALA A 52 13.52 -10.69 -10.66
C ALA A 52 12.17 -11.21 -11.18
N GLY A 53 11.85 -10.92 -12.45
CA GLY A 53 10.60 -11.36 -13.07
C GLY A 53 9.35 -10.56 -12.66
N ARG A 54 9.47 -9.53 -11.80
CA ARG A 54 8.30 -8.86 -11.20
C ARG A 54 8.34 -7.34 -11.31
N TYR A 55 7.17 -6.73 -11.49
CA TYR A 55 6.99 -5.28 -11.48
C TYR A 55 5.80 -4.85 -10.61
N ARG A 56 5.82 -3.58 -10.18
CA ARG A 56 4.67 -2.87 -9.57
C ARG A 56 4.57 -1.45 -10.13
N PHE A 57 3.47 -0.77 -9.83
CA PHE A 57 3.23 0.61 -10.28
C PHE A 57 3.63 1.60 -9.19
N MET A 58 4.55 2.49 -9.54
CA MET A 58 4.84 3.71 -8.81
C MET A 58 3.77 4.75 -9.14
N PRO A 59 3.01 5.24 -8.15
CA PRO A 59 2.08 6.33 -8.39
C PRO A 59 2.85 7.64 -8.63
N GLY A 60 2.34 8.44 -9.54
CA GLY A 60 2.87 9.76 -9.86
C GLY A 60 2.69 10.77 -8.71
N PRO A 61 3.25 11.98 -8.85
CA PRO A 61 4.03 12.46 -10.01
C PRO A 61 5.35 11.71 -10.18
N GLU A 62 5.84 11.52 -11.40
CA GLU A 62 7.00 10.65 -11.65
C GLU A 62 8.29 11.17 -11.00
N PHE A 63 8.58 12.46 -11.10
CA PHE A 63 9.87 13.01 -10.66
C PHE A 63 9.87 13.63 -9.25
N SER A 64 8.73 13.68 -8.55
CA SER A 64 8.71 14.23 -7.18
C SER A 64 9.60 13.40 -6.26
N PRO A 65 10.47 14.02 -5.44
CA PRO A 65 11.29 13.29 -4.48
C PRO A 65 10.56 12.93 -3.19
N ARG A 66 9.29 13.31 -3.01
CA ARG A 66 8.70 13.38 -1.68
C ARG A 66 7.61 12.35 -1.45
N LEU A 67 7.69 11.61 -0.35
CA LEU A 67 6.50 10.97 0.21
C LEU A 67 5.96 11.77 1.37
N TYR A 68 4.65 11.72 1.56
CA TYR A 68 3.95 12.46 2.60
C TYR A 68 3.15 11.54 3.50
N ARG A 69 3.09 11.87 4.79
CA ARG A 69 2.21 11.21 5.75
C ARG A 69 1.68 12.23 6.74
N GLY A 70 0.37 12.21 6.96
CA GLY A 70 -0.27 13.04 7.98
C GLY A 70 -0.86 12.19 9.10
N GLN A 71 -0.75 12.69 10.33
CA GLN A 71 -1.38 12.10 11.51
C GLN A 71 -1.98 13.23 12.35
N ASN A 72 -3.19 13.06 12.84
CA ASN A 72 -3.91 14.05 13.65
C ASN A 72 -3.35 14.26 15.08
N GLN A 73 -2.19 13.68 15.36
CA GLN A 73 -1.45 13.86 16.60
C GLN A 73 0.02 13.48 16.40
N ILE A 74 0.88 13.93 17.33
CA ILE A 74 2.28 13.56 17.39
C ILE A 74 2.42 12.33 18.28
N PHE A 75 3.07 11.29 17.75
CA PHE A 75 3.46 10.11 18.51
C PHE A 75 4.97 10.14 18.73
N SER A 76 5.42 9.98 19.98
CA SER A 76 6.84 9.85 20.31
C SER A 76 7.46 8.62 19.63
N THR A 77 6.69 7.54 19.53
CA THR A 77 7.04 6.30 18.83
C THR A 77 6.06 6.08 17.69
N CYS A 78 6.56 6.14 16.46
CA CYS A 78 5.77 5.91 15.24
C CYS A 78 6.18 4.57 14.62
N THR A 79 5.53 3.50 15.09
CA THR A 79 5.77 2.10 14.67
C THR A 79 4.55 1.49 13.96
N PRO A 80 4.75 0.48 13.09
CA PRO A 80 3.67 -0.27 12.46
C PRO A 80 2.71 -0.94 13.45
N SER A 81 1.49 -1.17 13.00
CA SER A 81 0.39 -1.67 13.85
C SER A 81 0.58 -3.10 14.35
N ILE A 82 1.36 -3.93 13.65
CA ILE A 82 1.65 -5.31 14.09
C ILE A 82 2.55 -5.36 15.33
N PHE A 83 3.42 -4.36 15.54
CA PHE A 83 4.37 -4.31 16.66
C PHE A 83 3.82 -3.59 17.89
N ARG A 84 2.63 -2.98 17.80
CA ARG A 84 1.98 -2.35 18.94
C ARG A 84 1.39 -3.43 19.83
N ALA A 85 2.04 -3.70 20.96
CA ALA A 85 1.65 -4.61 22.06
C ALA A 85 0.63 -5.70 21.66
N LYS A 86 1.14 -6.81 21.12
CA LYS A 86 0.38 -8.03 20.84
C LYS A 86 0.98 -9.23 21.53
N SER A 87 0.12 -10.15 21.94
CA SER A 87 0.57 -11.48 22.32
C SER A 87 1.03 -12.28 21.09
N ASP A 88 1.89 -13.30 21.29
CA ASP A 88 2.31 -14.21 20.21
C ASP A 88 1.11 -14.90 19.53
N VAL A 89 0.06 -15.21 20.31
CA VAL A 89 -1.17 -15.81 19.80
C VAL A 89 -1.94 -14.83 18.90
N GLU A 90 -1.97 -13.55 19.25
CA GLU A 90 -2.55 -12.52 18.38
C GLU A 90 -1.72 -12.28 17.12
N ALA A 91 -0.40 -12.31 17.21
CA ALA A 91 0.46 -12.23 16.03
C ALA A 91 0.18 -13.39 15.07
N LEU A 92 0.11 -14.62 15.59
CA LEU A 92 -0.27 -15.81 14.83
C LEU A 92 -1.66 -15.68 14.21
N TYR A 93 -2.64 -15.18 14.96
CA TYR A 93 -3.98 -14.92 14.46
C TYR A 93 -3.97 -13.95 13.25
N TRP A 94 -3.23 -12.85 13.35
CA TRP A 94 -3.19 -11.84 12.29
C TRP A 94 -2.47 -12.32 11.03
N VAL A 95 -1.42 -13.14 11.16
CA VAL A 95 -0.78 -13.75 9.99
C VAL A 95 -1.72 -14.76 9.33
N ALA A 96 -2.44 -15.59 10.09
CA ALA A 96 -3.46 -16.50 9.56
C ALA A 96 -4.61 -15.73 8.87
N LYS A 97 -5.00 -14.57 9.42
CA LYS A 97 -5.99 -13.67 8.81
C LYS A 97 -5.53 -13.10 7.47
N SER A 98 -4.24 -12.78 7.33
CA SER A 98 -3.69 -12.36 6.04
C SER A 98 -3.69 -13.49 5.00
N ILE A 99 -3.53 -14.75 5.42
CA ILE A 99 -3.68 -15.92 4.55
C ILE A 99 -5.14 -16.10 4.10
N GLU A 100 -6.09 -15.96 5.03
CA GLU A 100 -7.53 -15.97 4.69
C GLU A 100 -7.87 -14.84 3.70
N LEU A 101 -7.36 -13.63 3.92
CA LEU A 101 -7.51 -12.51 2.99
C LEU A 101 -6.90 -12.82 1.62
N SER A 102 -5.72 -13.45 1.56
CA SER A 102 -5.10 -13.86 0.29
C SER A 102 -6.03 -14.75 -0.53
N ALA A 103 -6.59 -15.79 0.10
CA ALA A 103 -7.48 -16.73 -0.58
C ALA A 103 -8.78 -16.07 -1.08
N VAL A 104 -9.27 -15.04 -0.38
CA VAL A 104 -10.40 -14.22 -0.83
C VAL A 104 -10.00 -13.37 -2.03
N MET A 105 -8.84 -12.72 -1.97
CA MET A 105 -8.34 -11.87 -3.04
C MET A 105 -7.97 -12.66 -4.30
N ASP A 106 -7.56 -13.93 -4.18
CA ASP A 106 -7.32 -14.82 -5.32
C ASP A 106 -8.58 -15.03 -6.17
N ARG A 107 -9.76 -14.94 -5.56
CA ARG A 107 -11.05 -15.03 -6.27
C ARG A 107 -11.48 -13.71 -6.91
N HIS A 108 -10.92 -12.58 -6.50
CA HIS A 108 -11.35 -11.26 -6.99
C HIS A 108 -11.08 -11.09 -8.50
N PRO A 109 -12.04 -10.57 -9.31
CA PRO A 109 -11.89 -10.49 -10.77
C PRO A 109 -10.65 -9.70 -11.22
N ALA A 110 -10.37 -8.58 -10.55
CA ALA A 110 -9.17 -7.78 -10.84
C ALA A 110 -7.86 -8.53 -10.59
N THR A 111 -7.81 -9.50 -9.66
CA THR A 111 -6.58 -10.26 -9.37
C THR A 111 -6.17 -11.08 -10.57
N SER A 112 -7.11 -11.81 -11.20
CA SER A 112 -6.82 -12.63 -12.38
C SER A 112 -6.31 -11.76 -13.54
N ASP A 113 -6.98 -10.63 -13.81
CA ASP A 113 -6.59 -9.70 -14.87
C ASP A 113 -5.19 -9.11 -14.64
N LEU A 114 -4.87 -8.71 -13.42
CA LEU A 114 -3.56 -8.14 -13.09
C LEU A 114 -2.45 -9.18 -13.14
N MET A 115 -2.72 -10.42 -12.69
CA MET A 115 -1.75 -11.51 -12.78
C MET A 115 -1.49 -11.97 -14.22
N ALA A 116 -2.44 -11.78 -15.14
CA ALA A 116 -2.24 -12.04 -16.56
C ALA A 116 -1.53 -10.90 -17.30
N TYR A 117 -1.44 -9.70 -16.70
CA TYR A 117 -0.87 -8.54 -17.36
C TYR A 117 0.65 -8.49 -17.20
N GLN A 118 1.37 -8.57 -18.34
CA GLN A 118 2.83 -8.52 -18.38
C GLN A 118 3.32 -7.22 -19.03
N ILE A 119 4.39 -6.64 -18.47
CA ILE A 119 5.06 -5.47 -19.04
C ILE A 119 6.54 -5.79 -19.18
N ALA A 120 7.07 -5.68 -20.41
CA ALA A 120 8.46 -6.00 -20.73
C ALA A 120 8.91 -7.40 -20.22
N GLY A 121 8.01 -8.40 -20.32
CA GLY A 121 8.27 -9.78 -19.89
C GLY A 121 8.28 -10.00 -18.37
N LEU A 122 7.86 -9.01 -17.58
CA LEU A 122 7.74 -9.10 -16.13
C LEU A 122 6.27 -9.30 -15.74
N ASP A 123 6.02 -10.08 -14.69
CA ASP A 123 4.68 -10.29 -14.13
C ASP A 123 4.36 -9.22 -13.08
N PHE A 124 3.08 -8.86 -12.95
CA PHE A 124 2.65 -8.03 -11.83
C PHE A 124 2.96 -8.74 -10.50
N ALA A 125 3.42 -8.00 -9.50
CA ALA A 125 3.62 -8.52 -8.15
C ALA A 125 2.47 -8.06 -7.25
N LEU A 126 1.44 -8.90 -7.07
CA LEU A 126 0.38 -8.67 -6.09
C LEU A 126 0.96 -8.61 -4.66
N SER A 127 0.44 -7.71 -3.83
CA SER A 127 0.83 -7.61 -2.42
C SER A 127 -0.40 -7.69 -1.53
N ILE A 128 -0.59 -8.85 -0.90
CA ILE A 128 -1.67 -9.02 0.08
C ILE A 128 -1.42 -8.17 1.33
N GLU A 129 -0.17 -7.93 1.71
CA GLU A 129 0.16 -7.06 2.85
C GLU A 129 -0.22 -5.60 2.59
N SER A 130 -0.08 -5.12 1.34
CA SER A 130 -0.58 -3.79 0.92
C SER A 130 -2.08 -3.68 1.11
N ILE A 131 -2.82 -4.66 0.59
CA ILE A 131 -4.27 -4.72 0.73
C ILE A 131 -4.66 -4.77 2.21
N ALA A 132 -4.04 -5.67 2.96
CA ALA A 132 -4.24 -5.81 4.40
C ALA A 132 -4.09 -4.46 5.12
N GLN A 133 -3.01 -3.72 4.85
CA GLN A 133 -2.74 -2.43 5.47
C GLN A 133 -3.84 -1.38 5.17
N HIS A 134 -4.22 -1.18 3.91
CA HIS A 134 -5.28 -0.22 3.52
C HIS A 134 -6.68 -0.63 3.97
N TYR A 135 -6.85 -1.89 4.33
CA TYR A 135 -8.09 -2.47 4.85
C TYR A 135 -8.03 -2.75 6.35
N GLN A 136 -7.12 -2.06 7.06
CA GLN A 136 -7.02 -1.99 8.51
C GLN A 136 -6.62 -3.30 9.19
N TYR A 137 -6.09 -4.27 8.45
CA TYR A 137 -5.39 -5.40 9.06
C TYR A 137 -4.05 -4.90 9.61
N PRO A 138 -3.60 -5.40 10.76
CA PRO A 138 -2.30 -5.02 11.27
C PRO A 138 -1.16 -5.60 10.43
N THR A 139 -0.21 -4.75 10.03
CA THR A 139 0.95 -5.14 9.22
C THR A 139 2.23 -4.47 9.71
N GLN A 140 3.36 -4.79 9.07
CA GLN A 140 4.66 -4.14 9.31
C GLN A 140 4.83 -2.84 8.50
N LEU A 141 3.79 -2.41 7.78
CA LEU A 141 3.82 -1.28 6.87
C LEU A 141 3.38 0.02 7.57
N LEU A 142 3.95 1.13 7.12
CA LEU A 142 3.45 2.48 7.34
C LEU A 142 3.04 3.09 6.01
N ASP A 143 1.84 3.66 6.00
CA ASP A 143 1.28 4.31 4.80
C ASP A 143 1.86 5.70 4.59
N PHE A 144 2.22 5.95 3.34
CA PHE A 144 2.60 7.24 2.79
C PHE A 144 1.85 7.49 1.49
N SER A 145 1.80 8.74 1.08
CA SER A 145 1.19 9.18 -0.16
C SER A 145 2.17 9.98 -1.02
N ARG A 146 1.99 9.92 -2.34
CA ARG A 146 2.60 10.86 -3.28
C ARG A 146 1.88 12.20 -3.36
N SER A 147 0.73 12.31 -2.73
CA SER A 147 -0.03 13.56 -2.66
C SER A 147 0.12 14.19 -1.28
N ARG A 148 0.60 15.44 -1.30
CA ARG A 148 0.61 16.29 -0.11
C ARG A 148 -0.80 16.47 0.45
N ASP A 149 -1.80 16.64 -0.42
CA ASP A 149 -3.18 16.86 -0.03
C ASP A 149 -3.80 15.65 0.66
N VAL A 150 -3.53 14.43 0.15
CA VAL A 150 -3.98 13.19 0.79
C VAL A 150 -3.40 13.09 2.21
N ALA A 151 -2.11 13.38 2.37
CA ALA A 151 -1.50 13.40 3.71
C ALA A 151 -2.11 14.49 4.59
N MET A 152 -2.39 15.68 4.06
CA MET A 152 -3.04 16.76 4.81
C MET A 152 -4.47 16.41 5.25
N PHE A 153 -5.22 15.65 4.45
CA PHE A 153 -6.51 15.10 4.86
C PHE A 153 -6.37 14.23 6.12
N PHE A 154 -5.45 13.26 6.10
CA PHE A 154 -5.20 12.40 7.26
C PHE A 154 -4.60 13.14 8.48
N ALA A 155 -3.88 14.24 8.26
CA ALA A 155 -3.39 15.11 9.32
C ALA A 155 -4.52 15.92 9.97
N THR A 156 -5.53 16.34 9.21
CA THR A 156 -6.49 17.37 9.65
C THR A 156 -7.91 16.87 9.84
N CYS A 157 -8.23 15.65 9.45
CA CYS A 157 -9.54 15.02 9.66
C CYS A 157 -9.44 13.86 10.65
N ALA A 158 -10.48 13.64 11.45
CA ALA A 158 -10.59 12.48 12.32
C ALA A 158 -11.53 11.44 11.74
N TYR A 159 -11.13 10.17 11.82
CA TYR A 159 -11.97 9.04 11.46
C TYR A 159 -12.72 8.52 12.70
N ASP A 160 -14.04 8.52 12.64
CA ASP A 160 -14.88 7.84 13.62
C ASP A 160 -15.01 6.37 13.24
N GLN A 161 -14.40 5.49 14.04
CA GLN A 161 -14.46 4.04 13.83
C GLN A 161 -15.88 3.49 14.01
N ALA A 162 -16.71 4.11 14.85
CA ALA A 162 -18.07 3.63 15.11
C ALA A 162 -19.03 4.00 13.98
N GLY A 163 -18.94 5.24 13.47
CA GLY A 163 -19.73 5.72 12.35
C GLY A 163 -19.17 5.38 10.97
N GLY A 164 -17.90 4.96 10.88
CA GLY A 164 -17.22 4.69 9.60
C GLY A 164 -17.02 5.94 8.74
N VAL A 165 -16.97 7.12 9.34
CA VAL A 165 -16.97 8.40 8.64
C VAL A 165 -15.84 9.31 9.11
N PHE A 166 -15.35 10.14 8.19
CA PHE A 166 -14.45 11.23 8.57
C PHE A 166 -15.24 12.46 9.04
N SER A 167 -14.60 13.27 9.86
CA SER A 167 -15.10 14.57 10.28
C SER A 167 -13.97 15.59 10.35
N PRO A 168 -14.26 16.88 10.06
CA PRO A 168 -13.28 17.93 10.25
C PRO A 168 -13.04 18.20 11.74
N LEU A 169 -11.78 18.43 12.10
CA LEU A 169 -11.34 18.83 13.42
C LEU A 169 -11.54 20.33 13.65
N GLN A 170 -11.88 20.71 14.88
CA GLN A 170 -12.07 22.12 15.27
C GLN A 170 -10.79 22.79 15.77
N SER A 171 -9.87 22.01 16.34
CA SER A 171 -8.59 22.47 16.85
C SER A 171 -7.67 21.27 17.09
N GLY A 172 -6.40 21.53 17.42
CA GLY A 172 -5.42 20.51 17.78
C GLY A 172 -4.10 20.70 17.06
N THR A 173 -3.24 19.70 17.15
CA THR A 173 -1.95 19.67 16.45
C THR A 173 -1.81 18.37 15.67
N ALA A 174 -1.33 18.47 14.44
CA ALA A 174 -1.03 17.33 13.58
C ALA A 174 0.48 17.16 13.41
N ALA A 175 0.90 15.92 13.20
CA ALA A 175 2.23 15.61 12.71
C ALA A 175 2.18 15.43 11.19
N PHE A 176 3.00 16.21 10.48
CA PHE A 176 3.14 16.11 9.03
C PHE A 176 4.55 15.70 8.66
N TYR A 177 4.67 14.53 8.04
CA TYR A 177 5.91 13.90 7.65
C TYR A 177 6.17 14.12 6.16
N THR A 178 7.42 14.46 5.85
CA THR A 178 7.96 14.48 4.49
C THR A 178 9.16 13.54 4.44
N VAL A 179 9.18 12.65 3.47
CA VAL A 179 10.24 11.65 3.26
C VAL A 179 10.97 11.92 1.97
N ASP A 180 12.31 11.88 2.02
CA ASP A 180 13.14 11.80 0.82
C ASP A 180 13.07 10.39 0.23
N LEU A 181 12.28 10.22 -0.83
CA LEU A 181 12.06 8.95 -1.51
C LEU A 181 13.35 8.38 -2.10
N ARG A 182 14.26 9.23 -2.58
CA ARG A 182 15.53 8.77 -3.13
C ARG A 182 16.39 8.18 -2.02
N GLU A 183 16.57 8.90 -0.93
CA GLU A 183 17.36 8.42 0.20
C GLU A 183 16.75 7.18 0.86
N LEU A 184 15.41 7.12 0.98
CA LEU A 184 14.69 5.92 1.42
C LEU A 184 15.06 4.70 0.56
N ILE A 185 14.97 4.82 -0.77
CA ILE A 185 15.27 3.73 -1.70
C ILE A 185 16.73 3.29 -1.60
N LEU A 186 17.66 4.25 -1.59
CA LEU A 186 19.10 3.98 -1.57
C LEU A 186 19.54 3.31 -0.26
N GLN A 187 19.04 3.79 0.88
CA GLN A 187 19.47 3.29 2.19
C GLN A 187 18.82 1.97 2.59
N ARG A 188 17.61 1.68 2.09
CA ARG A 188 16.89 0.44 2.43
C ARG A 188 16.95 -0.65 1.36
N GLY A 189 17.80 -0.49 0.35
CA GLY A 189 18.05 -1.52 -0.66
C GLY A 189 16.85 -1.83 -1.57
N GLY A 190 16.02 -0.82 -1.85
CA GLY A 190 14.85 -0.95 -2.73
C GLY A 190 13.68 -1.76 -2.15
N HIS A 191 13.15 -2.70 -2.92
CA HIS A 191 11.82 -3.33 -2.74
C HIS A 191 11.58 -4.08 -1.41
N LYS A 192 12.62 -4.46 -0.66
CA LYS A 192 12.45 -5.24 0.58
C LYS A 192 11.88 -4.42 1.73
N SER A 193 12.10 -3.10 1.72
CA SER A 193 11.60 -2.18 2.75
C SER A 193 10.63 -1.13 2.23
N PHE A 194 10.31 -1.19 0.94
CA PHE A 194 9.54 -0.17 0.23
C PHE A 194 8.64 -0.85 -0.79
N LEU A 195 7.35 -0.52 -0.78
CA LEU A 195 6.36 -1.11 -1.67
C LEU A 195 5.59 0.01 -2.40
N PRO A 196 5.78 0.16 -3.72
CA PRO A 196 4.88 0.97 -4.53
C PRO A 196 3.48 0.36 -4.53
N LEU A 197 2.47 1.07 -4.05
CA LEU A 197 1.10 0.55 -3.92
C LEU A 197 0.13 1.10 -4.97
N GLY A 198 0.64 1.81 -5.98
CA GLY A 198 -0.15 2.62 -6.91
C GLY A 198 -1.34 1.93 -7.56
N LEU A 199 -1.29 0.61 -7.78
CA LEU A 199 -2.48 -0.20 -8.07
C LEU A 199 -2.41 -1.54 -7.34
N ASP A 200 -3.55 -1.94 -6.80
CA ASP A 200 -3.86 -3.31 -6.39
C ASP A 200 -5.33 -3.63 -6.82
N PRO A 201 -5.79 -4.90 -6.67
CA PRO A 201 -7.16 -5.30 -7.00
C PRO A 201 -8.25 -4.45 -6.37
N LEU A 202 -8.00 -3.88 -5.18
CA LEU A 202 -8.91 -2.99 -4.48
C LEU A 202 -8.52 -1.52 -4.67
N PRO A 203 -9.48 -0.58 -4.66
CA PRO A 203 -9.25 0.79 -5.15
C PRO A 203 -8.55 1.74 -4.18
N ARG A 204 -8.54 1.46 -2.86
CA ARG A 204 -8.02 2.39 -1.84
C ARG A 204 -6.54 2.78 -2.01
N PRO A 205 -5.60 1.85 -2.29
CA PRO A 205 -4.19 2.21 -2.46
C PRO A 205 -3.98 3.20 -3.61
N GLU A 206 -4.69 3.02 -4.72
CA GLU A 206 -4.63 3.92 -5.87
C GLU A 206 -5.21 5.30 -5.53
N ALA A 207 -6.41 5.33 -4.95
CA ALA A 207 -7.10 6.56 -4.55
C ALA A 207 -6.28 7.43 -3.59
N GLN A 208 -5.47 6.79 -2.74
CA GLN A 208 -4.59 7.44 -1.76
C GLN A 208 -3.18 7.72 -2.32
N ARG A 209 -2.90 7.37 -3.58
CA ARG A 209 -1.57 7.43 -4.22
C ARG A 209 -0.49 6.80 -3.33
N ALA A 210 -0.81 5.60 -2.87
CA ALA A 210 -0.16 5.02 -1.71
C ALA A 210 1.21 4.43 -2.03
N LEU A 211 2.08 4.54 -1.04
CA LEU A 211 3.30 3.76 -0.89
C LEU A 211 3.41 3.31 0.54
N ALA A 212 4.00 2.14 0.74
CA ALA A 212 4.26 1.61 2.06
C ALA A 212 5.76 1.51 2.33
N VAL A 213 6.14 1.87 3.56
CA VAL A 213 7.47 1.61 4.11
C VAL A 213 7.35 0.52 5.16
N ARG A 214 8.16 -0.53 5.04
CA ARG A 214 8.28 -1.56 6.07
C ARG A 214 9.28 -1.13 7.12
N LEU A 215 8.87 -1.17 8.38
CA LEU A 215 9.76 -1.03 9.53
C LEU A 215 9.86 -2.37 10.28
N GLY A 216 10.96 -2.59 10.97
CA GLY A 216 11.18 -3.68 11.91
C GLY A 216 10.60 -3.37 13.30
N PRO A 217 10.63 -4.36 14.23
CA PRO A 217 10.04 -4.23 15.56
C PRO A 217 10.69 -3.12 16.42
N ASP A 218 11.99 -2.88 16.22
CA ASP A 218 12.78 -1.89 16.98
C ASP A 218 12.96 -0.56 16.23
N GLU A 219 12.33 -0.41 15.07
CA GLU A 219 12.47 0.77 14.22
C GLU A 219 11.35 1.79 14.47
N ASN A 220 11.74 3.04 14.70
CA ASN A 220 10.82 4.16 14.85
C ASN A 220 10.97 5.10 13.65
N LEU A 221 9.85 5.46 13.01
CA LEU A 221 9.87 6.37 11.86
C LEU A 221 10.55 7.71 12.19
N ASN A 222 10.36 8.21 13.40
CA ASN A 222 10.90 9.52 13.82
C ASN A 222 12.44 9.56 13.84
N ASP A 223 13.10 8.40 13.90
CA ASP A 223 14.56 8.28 14.00
C ASP A 223 15.22 8.02 12.65
N MET A 224 14.43 7.92 11.57
CA MET A 224 14.94 7.60 10.24
C MET A 224 15.59 8.82 9.56
N PRO A 225 16.80 8.69 8.99
CA PRO A 225 17.55 9.83 8.45
C PRO A 225 16.95 10.45 7.18
N TRP A 226 16.05 9.72 6.50
CA TRP A 226 15.32 10.15 5.31
C TRP A 226 13.94 10.76 5.64
N VAL A 227 13.63 10.97 6.92
CA VAL A 227 12.35 11.54 7.40
C VAL A 227 12.58 12.94 7.96
N GLN A 228 11.69 13.86 7.58
CA GLN A 228 11.48 15.14 8.26
C GLN A 228 10.03 15.18 8.73
N HIS A 229 9.78 15.76 9.90
CA HIS A 229 8.43 15.98 10.36
C HIS A 229 8.28 17.36 11.01
N GLN A 230 7.08 17.91 10.90
CA GLN A 230 6.72 19.19 11.48
C GLN A 230 5.37 19.10 12.15
N THR A 231 5.18 19.97 13.15
CA THR A 231 3.87 20.17 13.77
C THR A 231 3.07 21.17 12.95
N ILE A 232 1.81 20.85 12.68
CA ILE A 232 0.85 21.75 12.05
C ILE A 232 -0.23 22.07 13.08
N GLU A 233 -0.52 23.35 13.27
CA GLU A 233 -1.69 23.78 14.03
C GLU A 233 -2.96 23.57 13.19
N ILE A 234 -3.94 22.88 13.76
CA ILE A 234 -5.21 22.60 13.09
C ILE A 234 -6.17 23.75 13.36
N THR A 235 -6.65 24.38 12.30
CA THR A 235 -7.75 25.35 12.36
C THR A 235 -9.01 24.75 11.71
N PRO A 236 -10.22 25.20 12.10
CA PRO A 236 -11.46 24.73 11.47
C PRO A 236 -11.46 24.93 9.95
N ALA A 237 -10.90 26.05 9.48
CA ALA A 237 -10.83 26.37 8.05
C ALA A 237 -9.89 25.40 7.30
N LEU A 238 -8.71 25.10 7.85
CA LEU A 238 -7.76 24.16 7.26
C LEU A 238 -8.35 22.75 7.18
N SER A 239 -8.95 22.27 8.27
CA SER A 239 -9.56 20.96 8.32
C SER A 239 -10.75 20.85 7.35
N ARG A 240 -11.63 21.86 7.34
CA ARG A 240 -12.78 21.89 6.42
C ARG A 240 -12.33 21.88 4.96
N HIS A 241 -11.29 22.64 4.62
CA HIS A 241 -10.74 22.65 3.27
C HIS A 241 -10.37 21.25 2.77
N TYR A 242 -9.52 20.51 3.50
CA TYR A 242 -9.13 19.17 3.07
C TYR A 242 -10.29 18.17 3.15
N PHE A 243 -11.19 18.30 4.13
CA PHE A 243 -12.40 17.52 4.18
C PHE A 243 -13.24 17.66 2.89
N ASP A 244 -13.42 18.90 2.40
CA ASP A 244 -14.18 19.19 1.19
C ASP A 244 -13.47 18.74 -0.09
N VAL A 245 -12.15 18.95 -0.19
CA VAL A 245 -11.33 18.49 -1.33
C VAL A 245 -11.53 17.00 -1.59
N PHE A 246 -11.65 16.19 -0.53
CA PHE A 246 -11.82 14.74 -0.61
C PHE A 246 -13.26 14.24 -0.44
N ASP A 247 -14.25 15.14 -0.51
CA ASP A 247 -15.69 14.81 -0.35
C ASP A 247 -15.96 13.96 0.91
N GLY A 248 -15.48 14.46 2.04
CA GLY A 248 -15.58 13.78 3.33
C GLY A 248 -14.83 12.44 3.41
N GLY A 249 -13.84 12.24 2.53
CA GLY A 249 -13.04 11.02 2.45
C GLY A 249 -13.51 10.02 1.40
N LYS A 250 -14.68 10.22 0.76
CA LYS A 250 -15.20 9.30 -0.28
C LYS A 250 -14.25 9.14 -1.46
N LYS A 251 -13.49 10.19 -1.81
CA LYS A 251 -12.47 10.10 -2.87
C LYS A 251 -11.26 9.24 -2.50
N LEU A 252 -11.02 9.01 -1.20
CA LEU A 252 -9.88 8.23 -0.67
C LEU A 252 -10.28 6.82 -0.21
N PHE A 253 -11.58 6.63 0.03
CA PHE A 253 -12.22 5.38 0.41
C PHE A 253 -13.38 5.12 -0.55
N PRO A 254 -13.09 4.92 -1.85
CA PRO A 254 -14.14 4.61 -2.82
C PRO A 254 -14.81 3.28 -2.47
N ASP A 255 -16.14 3.27 -2.58
CA ASP A 255 -16.96 2.09 -2.29
C ASP A 255 -16.51 0.91 -3.17
N ASN A 256 -16.42 -0.27 -2.58
CA ASN A 256 -16.13 -1.50 -3.30
C ASN A 256 -16.99 -2.66 -2.78
N PRO A 257 -17.50 -3.55 -3.65
CA PRO A 257 -18.33 -4.68 -3.24
C PRO A 257 -17.68 -5.62 -2.21
N PHE A 258 -16.35 -5.66 -2.13
CA PHE A 258 -15.62 -6.49 -1.16
C PHE A 258 -15.43 -5.82 0.21
N ASP A 259 -15.73 -4.51 0.37
CA ASP A 259 -15.42 -3.77 1.60
C ASP A 259 -16.08 -4.40 2.84
N ASP A 260 -17.37 -4.71 2.77
CA ASP A 260 -18.12 -5.34 3.87
C ASP A 260 -17.63 -6.76 4.15
N HIS A 261 -17.31 -7.52 3.10
CA HIS A 261 -16.79 -8.88 3.25
C HIS A 261 -15.42 -8.86 3.94
N ILE A 262 -14.51 -7.98 3.52
CA ILE A 262 -13.18 -7.81 4.14
C ILE A 262 -13.30 -7.28 5.56
N ALA A 263 -14.22 -6.34 5.82
CA ALA A 263 -14.48 -5.87 7.17
C ALA A 263 -14.99 -7.00 8.08
N ALA A 264 -15.93 -7.82 7.60
CA ALA A 264 -16.44 -8.97 8.32
C ALA A 264 -15.35 -10.03 8.57
N LEU A 265 -14.46 -10.28 7.60
CA LEU A 265 -13.30 -11.15 7.78
C LEU A 265 -12.35 -10.63 8.85
N ARG A 266 -12.07 -9.32 8.85
CA ARG A 266 -11.17 -8.69 9.81
C ARG A 266 -11.73 -8.71 11.24
N THR A 267 -13.02 -8.45 11.40
CA THR A 267 -13.65 -8.27 12.72
C THR A 267 -14.18 -9.57 13.31
N ASN A 268 -14.52 -10.57 12.48
CA ASN A 268 -14.90 -11.88 13.00
C ASN A 268 -13.71 -12.50 13.75
N ARG A 269 -13.94 -13.05 14.94
CA ARG A 269 -12.90 -13.71 15.75
C ARG A 269 -12.71 -15.17 15.32
N THR A 270 -12.86 -15.47 14.04
CA THR A 270 -12.89 -16.83 13.48
C THR A 270 -11.79 -17.01 12.45
N LEU A 271 -11.15 -18.18 12.40
CA LEU A 271 -10.16 -18.53 11.38
C LEU A 271 -10.53 -19.84 10.67
N PRO A 272 -10.36 -19.94 9.34
CA PRO A 272 -10.41 -21.21 8.64
C PRO A 272 -9.21 -22.09 9.09
N LEU A 273 -9.48 -23.35 9.39
CA LEU A 273 -8.45 -24.33 9.75
C LEU A 273 -7.38 -24.45 8.65
N GLN A 274 -7.80 -24.38 7.39
CA GLN A 274 -6.96 -24.44 6.21
C GLN A 274 -5.91 -23.33 6.18
N ALA A 275 -6.26 -22.12 6.62
CA ALA A 275 -5.32 -21.00 6.67
C ALA A 275 -4.22 -21.24 7.71
N LEU A 276 -4.58 -21.85 8.85
CA LEU A 276 -3.65 -22.23 9.91
C LEU A 276 -2.73 -23.38 9.46
N GLU A 277 -3.30 -24.41 8.82
CA GLU A 277 -2.57 -25.55 8.27
C GLU A 277 -1.58 -25.12 7.19
N PHE A 278 -2.04 -24.31 6.24
CA PHE A 278 -1.21 -23.77 5.18
C PHE A 278 -0.08 -22.90 5.75
N GLY A 279 -0.42 -21.97 6.66
CA GLY A 279 0.57 -21.07 7.26
C GLY A 279 1.68 -21.80 8.00
N ILE A 280 1.34 -22.82 8.79
CA ILE A 280 2.33 -23.65 9.49
C ILE A 280 3.12 -24.51 8.50
N GLY A 281 2.44 -25.17 7.55
CA GLY A 281 3.07 -26.05 6.57
C GLY A 281 4.06 -25.35 5.64
N GLN A 282 3.82 -24.08 5.31
CA GLN A 282 4.71 -23.25 4.50
C GLN A 282 5.75 -22.47 5.33
N GLY A 283 5.78 -22.63 6.66
CA GLY A 283 6.69 -21.89 7.54
C GLY A 283 6.40 -20.38 7.62
N LEU A 284 5.21 -19.94 7.21
CA LEU A 284 4.75 -18.55 7.33
C LEU A 284 4.31 -18.22 8.77
N LEU A 285 3.88 -19.24 9.50
CA LEU A 285 3.55 -19.18 10.92
C LEU A 285 4.62 -19.91 11.74
N PRO A 286 4.94 -19.44 12.95
CA PRO A 286 5.83 -20.15 13.85
C PRO A 286 5.27 -21.55 14.13
N ALA A 287 6.13 -22.57 14.03
CA ALA A 287 5.76 -23.92 14.35
C ALA A 287 5.39 -24.02 15.83
N HIS A 288 4.24 -24.63 16.12
CA HIS A 288 3.85 -24.95 17.49
C HIS A 288 4.38 -26.35 17.84
N SER A 289 4.85 -26.55 19.08
CA SER A 289 5.44 -27.83 19.53
C SER A 289 4.50 -29.03 19.34
N ALA A 290 3.20 -28.82 19.56
CA ALA A 290 2.12 -29.78 19.29
C ALA A 290 1.45 -29.63 17.90
N GLY A 291 2.14 -29.04 16.92
CA GLY A 291 1.66 -28.82 15.55
C GLY A 291 0.38 -27.96 15.47
N VAL A 292 -0.37 -28.13 14.37
CA VAL A 292 -1.63 -27.40 14.09
C VAL A 292 -2.62 -27.55 15.24
N THR A 293 -2.75 -28.75 15.82
CA THR A 293 -3.65 -29.01 16.96
C THR A 293 -3.32 -28.15 18.18
N GLY A 294 -2.03 -27.98 18.47
CA GLY A 294 -1.56 -27.12 19.54
C GLY A 294 -1.86 -25.64 19.28
N ALA A 295 -1.52 -25.16 18.07
CA ALA A 295 -1.81 -23.78 17.66
C ALA A 295 -3.33 -23.49 17.72
N ARG A 296 -4.16 -24.42 17.25
CA ARG A 296 -5.62 -24.33 17.33
C ARG A 296 -6.12 -24.22 18.78
N ARG A 297 -5.53 -24.99 19.70
CA ARG A 297 -5.87 -24.94 21.13
C ARG A 297 -5.49 -23.59 21.75
N ALA A 298 -4.31 -23.07 21.43
CA ALA A 298 -3.85 -21.76 21.91
C ALA A 298 -4.77 -20.62 21.42
N LEU A 299 -5.14 -20.62 20.15
CA LEU A 299 -6.10 -19.67 19.58
C LEU A 299 -7.46 -19.72 20.28
N ARG A 300 -7.98 -20.93 20.52
CA ARG A 300 -9.24 -21.13 21.27
C ARG A 300 -9.16 -20.64 22.70
N ALA A 301 -8.05 -20.89 23.38
CA ALA A 301 -7.82 -20.38 24.73
C ALA A 301 -7.77 -18.84 24.78
N ALA A 302 -7.31 -18.20 23.70
CA ALA A 302 -7.34 -16.75 23.52
C ALA A 302 -8.68 -16.20 23.00
N GLY A 303 -9.73 -17.04 22.93
CA GLY A 303 -11.07 -16.63 22.54
C GLY A 303 -11.27 -16.43 21.03
N TYR A 304 -10.49 -17.14 20.20
CA TYR A 304 -10.70 -17.22 18.75
C TYR A 304 -11.34 -18.56 18.36
N ALA A 305 -12.27 -18.55 17.42
CA ALA A 305 -12.79 -19.75 16.79
C ALA A 305 -11.86 -20.21 15.67
N VAL A 306 -11.68 -21.52 15.54
CA VAL A 306 -10.94 -22.14 14.42
C VAL A 306 -11.77 -23.29 13.89
N GLU A 307 -12.24 -23.11 12.67
CA GLU A 307 -13.32 -23.88 12.06
C GLU A 307 -12.85 -24.48 10.74
N ASP A 308 -13.27 -25.72 10.49
CA ASP A 308 -13.09 -26.32 9.17
C ASP A 308 -14.20 -25.77 8.27
N ARG A 309 -13.87 -24.77 7.46
CA ARG A 309 -14.84 -24.08 6.60
C ARG A 309 -14.19 -23.65 5.31
N ALA A 310 -14.93 -23.75 4.22
CA ALA A 310 -14.55 -23.12 2.96
C ALA A 310 -14.67 -21.60 3.07
N ILE A 311 -13.79 -20.90 2.36
CA ILE A 311 -13.91 -19.45 2.16
C ILE A 311 -14.94 -19.25 1.05
N ASP A 312 -16.14 -18.83 1.44
CA ASP A 312 -17.22 -18.56 0.51
C ASP A 312 -17.42 -17.06 0.30
N ILE A 313 -17.69 -16.68 -0.95
CA ILE A 313 -17.96 -15.31 -1.36
C ILE A 313 -19.25 -15.35 -2.15
N ASP A 314 -20.23 -14.57 -1.71
CA ASP A 314 -21.55 -14.51 -2.34
C ASP A 314 -21.43 -14.17 -3.84
N GLU A 315 -22.18 -14.88 -4.68
CA GLU A 315 -22.16 -14.67 -6.13
C GLU A 315 -22.54 -13.23 -6.54
N SER A 316 -23.41 -12.57 -5.77
CA SER A 316 -23.78 -11.17 -6.00
C SER A 316 -22.61 -10.22 -5.75
N VAL A 317 -21.79 -10.48 -4.72
CA VAL A 317 -20.56 -9.72 -4.44
C VAL A 317 -19.55 -9.93 -5.57
N MET A 318 -19.40 -11.16 -6.03
CA MET A 318 -18.52 -11.50 -7.16
C MET A 318 -18.95 -10.79 -8.46
N ARG A 319 -20.26 -10.76 -8.75
CA ARG A 319 -20.80 -10.08 -9.93
C ARG A 319 -20.60 -8.56 -9.84
N ALA A 320 -20.94 -7.96 -8.69
CA ALA A 320 -20.75 -6.54 -8.47
C ALA A 320 -19.27 -6.13 -8.58
N ALA A 321 -18.35 -6.95 -8.08
CA ALA A 321 -16.91 -6.69 -8.20
C ALA A 321 -16.41 -6.80 -9.65
N ALA A 322 -16.98 -7.71 -10.44
CA ALA A 322 -16.66 -7.80 -11.86
C ALA A 322 -17.15 -6.56 -12.63
N ASP A 323 -18.35 -6.07 -12.32
CA ASP A 323 -18.92 -4.85 -12.92
C ASP A 323 -18.10 -3.61 -12.52
N GLU A 324 -17.74 -3.46 -11.24
CA GLU A 324 -16.86 -2.39 -10.74
C GLU A 324 -15.51 -2.41 -11.46
N TRP A 325 -14.87 -3.58 -11.52
CA TRP A 325 -13.57 -3.73 -12.15
C TRP A 325 -13.63 -3.42 -13.64
N ALA A 326 -14.68 -3.85 -14.36
CA ALA A 326 -14.85 -3.55 -15.78
C ALA A 326 -14.84 -2.05 -16.07
N VAL A 327 -15.43 -1.23 -15.19
CA VAL A 327 -15.42 0.23 -15.29
C VAL A 327 -14.05 0.81 -14.92
N ARG A 328 -13.49 0.43 -13.77
CA ARG A 328 -12.22 0.98 -13.26
C ARG A 328 -11.03 0.61 -14.15
N LYS A 329 -11.02 -0.60 -14.71
CA LYS A 329 -9.94 -1.15 -15.53
C LYS A 329 -9.54 -0.21 -16.69
N MET A 330 -10.51 0.39 -17.36
CA MET A 330 -10.25 1.29 -18.50
C MET A 330 -9.52 2.57 -18.08
N GLY A 331 -10.03 3.27 -17.06
CA GLY A 331 -9.41 4.50 -16.55
C GLY A 331 -8.06 4.24 -15.89
N TYR A 332 -7.86 3.04 -15.38
CA TYR A 332 -6.58 2.57 -14.88
C TYR A 332 -5.54 2.44 -16.00
N PHE A 333 -5.80 1.61 -17.01
CA PHE A 333 -4.80 1.33 -18.05
C PHE A 333 -4.45 2.58 -18.87
N SER A 334 -5.36 3.54 -19.01
CA SER A 334 -5.08 4.81 -19.71
C SER A 334 -4.05 5.70 -19.01
N ARG A 335 -3.74 5.49 -17.73
CA ARG A 335 -2.78 6.28 -16.95
C ARG A 335 -1.38 5.65 -16.86
N ILE A 336 -1.20 4.44 -17.39
CA ILE A 336 0.10 3.78 -17.38
C ILE A 336 1.05 4.50 -18.34
N ARG A 337 2.25 4.84 -17.86
CA ARG A 337 3.34 5.35 -18.70
C ARG A 337 4.58 4.50 -18.49
N ILE A 338 5.03 3.87 -19.57
CA ILE A 338 6.13 2.91 -19.52
C ILE A 338 7.43 3.65 -19.82
N ARG A 339 8.38 3.57 -18.89
CA ARG A 339 9.76 4.03 -19.11
C ARG A 339 10.70 2.84 -19.15
N LEU A 340 11.44 2.72 -20.26
CA LEU A 340 12.42 1.67 -20.48
C LEU A 340 13.84 2.22 -20.36
N ALA A 341 14.75 1.40 -19.87
CA ALA A 341 16.20 1.59 -20.00
C ALA A 341 16.74 0.62 -21.05
N ALA A 342 17.68 1.10 -21.88
CA ALA A 342 18.50 0.27 -22.73
C ALA A 342 19.86 0.04 -22.05
N ASP A 343 20.39 -1.18 -22.15
CA ASP A 343 21.68 -1.52 -21.54
C ASP A 343 22.84 -0.91 -22.33
N HIS A 344 22.74 -0.87 -23.66
CA HIS A 344 23.71 -0.21 -24.54
C HIS A 344 23.12 0.13 -25.92
N LEU A 345 23.81 1.01 -26.63
CA LEU A 345 23.55 1.31 -28.04
C LEU A 345 24.61 0.66 -28.91
N VAL A 346 24.20 0.01 -30.00
CA VAL A 346 25.10 -0.55 -31.01
C VAL A 346 25.06 0.33 -32.25
N ILE A 347 26.22 0.54 -32.88
CA ILE A 347 26.34 1.21 -34.18
C ILE A 347 26.42 0.12 -35.24
N GLU A 348 25.40 0.06 -36.10
CA GLU A 348 25.43 -0.71 -37.35
C GLU A 348 25.90 0.12 -38.54
#